data_AF-A0A942I1J0-F1
#
_entry.id   AF-A0A942I1J0-F1
#
_cell.length_a   1.000
_cell.length_b   1.000
_cell.length_c   1.000
_cell.angle_alpha   90.00
_cell.angle_beta   90.00
_cell.angle_gamma   90.00
#
_symmetry.space_group_name_H-M   'P 1'
#
loop_
_entity.id
_entity.type
_entity.pdbx_description
1 polymer ?
#
loop_
_entity_poly.entity_id
_entity_poly.type
_entity_poly.pdbx_seq_one_letter_code
_entity_poly.pdbx_strand_id
1 'polypeptide(L)'
;MEIESNFDPGAKGAAGEVGLMQIMPATARMLGFAGDDALLADPAVNIRLGLQYLAKAHRLADGDLCTTLMKYRAGHSQTRFSARSVEYCKRARKILSSAGYRVTGGIPTLAPASADPSPKAPARAGPDGTDRNCVSRSFESGPRFRHCITFGKITVTRLKVTPAEQ
;
A
#
# COMPACT_ATOMS: atom_id res chain seq x y z
N MET A 1 3.92 -11.65 15.32
CA MET A 1 3.62 -11.58 16.77
C MET A 1 4.61 -10.66 17.47
N GLU A 2 5.90 -11.00 17.56
CA GLU A 2 6.91 -10.11 18.20
C GLU A 2 6.84 -8.66 17.72
N ILE A 3 6.86 -8.44 16.40
CA ILE A 3 6.77 -7.09 15.82
C ILE A 3 5.43 -6.40 16.09
N GLU A 4 4.35 -7.17 16.16
CA GLU A 4 2.97 -6.69 16.19
C GLU A 4 2.57 -6.26 17.59
N SER A 5 2.79 -7.12 18.59
CA SER A 5 2.31 -6.89 19.96
C SER A 5 3.36 -7.13 21.03
N ASN A 6 4.61 -7.44 20.66
CA ASN A 6 5.60 -7.95 21.60
C ASN A 6 5.07 -9.15 22.41
N PHE A 7 4.29 -10.02 21.76
CA PHE A 7 3.65 -11.19 22.35
C PHE A 7 2.57 -10.90 23.42
N ASP A 8 2.09 -9.65 23.52
CA ASP A 8 0.96 -9.32 24.37
C ASP A 8 -0.38 -9.67 23.68
N PRO A 9 -1.20 -10.58 24.23
CA PRO A 9 -2.53 -10.89 23.70
C PRO A 9 -3.58 -9.82 23.99
N GLY A 10 -3.34 -8.95 24.98
CA GLY A 10 -4.21 -7.82 25.32
C GLY A 10 -3.94 -6.56 24.50
N ALA A 11 -2.92 -6.56 23.64
CA ALA A 11 -2.49 -5.40 22.89
C ALA A 11 -3.60 -4.83 21.99
N LYS A 12 -3.82 -3.51 22.10
CA LYS A 12 -4.66 -2.74 21.18
C LYS A 12 -3.83 -1.70 20.45
N GLY A 13 -3.81 -1.80 19.13
CA GLY A 13 -3.10 -0.87 18.26
C GLY A 13 -3.83 0.46 18.12
N ALA A 14 -3.10 1.49 17.69
CA ALA A 14 -3.64 2.85 17.57
C ALA A 14 -4.72 2.98 16.49
N ALA A 15 -4.76 2.09 15.49
CA ALA A 15 -5.82 2.07 14.47
C ALA A 15 -6.97 1.12 14.84
N GLY A 16 -6.92 0.50 16.02
CA GLY A 16 -7.92 -0.46 16.48
C GLY A 16 -7.56 -1.93 16.19
N GLU A 17 -6.31 -2.23 15.89
CA GLU A 17 -5.81 -3.59 15.78
C GLU A 17 -5.90 -4.33 17.13
N VAL A 18 -6.21 -5.63 17.11
CA VAL A 18 -6.43 -6.42 18.33
C VAL A 18 -5.48 -7.62 18.41
N GLY A 19 -4.90 -7.84 19.58
CA GLY A 19 -4.24 -9.07 20.01
C GLY A 19 -2.87 -9.36 19.42
N LEU A 20 -2.41 -10.60 19.58
CA LEU A 20 -1.05 -11.08 19.26
C LEU A 20 -0.57 -10.76 17.85
N MET A 21 -1.48 -10.81 16.89
CA MET A 21 -1.21 -10.63 15.47
C MET A 21 -1.73 -9.29 14.95
N GLN A 22 -2.25 -8.43 15.85
CA GLN A 22 -2.76 -7.09 15.54
C GLN A 22 -3.75 -7.11 14.37
N ILE A 23 -4.81 -7.90 14.51
CA ILE A 23 -5.83 -8.05 13.48
C ILE A 23 -6.85 -6.94 13.61
N MET A 24 -7.09 -6.23 12.51
CA MET A 24 -8.19 -5.26 12.42
C MET A 24 -9.55 -5.99 12.52
N PRO A 25 -10.52 -5.49 13.30
CA PRO A 25 -11.86 -6.05 13.36
C PRO A 25 -12.52 -6.21 11.98
N ALA A 26 -12.33 -5.24 11.08
CA ALA A 26 -12.81 -5.32 9.69
C ALA A 26 -12.19 -6.49 8.90
N THR A 27 -10.90 -6.76 9.10
CA THR A 27 -10.22 -7.92 8.49
C THR A 27 -10.74 -9.23 9.08
N ALA A 28 -10.96 -9.29 10.39
CA ALA A 28 -11.55 -10.46 11.03
C ALA A 28 -12.94 -10.77 10.45
N ARG A 29 -13.80 -9.75 10.29
CA ARG A 29 -15.13 -9.88 9.67
C ARG A 29 -15.05 -10.41 8.23
N MET A 30 -14.12 -9.91 7.43
CA MET A 30 -13.87 -10.40 6.06
C MET A 30 -13.51 -11.89 6.03
N LEU A 31 -12.85 -12.39 7.07
CA LEU A 31 -12.49 -13.80 7.23
C LEU A 31 -13.59 -14.65 7.88
N GLY A 32 -14.79 -14.09 8.06
CA GLY A 32 -15.96 -14.81 8.62
C GLY A 32 -16.01 -14.82 10.15
N PHE A 33 -15.20 -14.03 10.85
CA PHE A 33 -15.28 -13.91 12.30
C PHE A 33 -16.57 -13.18 12.71
N ALA A 34 -17.38 -13.80 13.57
CA ALA A 34 -18.66 -13.27 14.05
C ALA A 34 -18.64 -12.75 15.50
N GLY A 35 -17.52 -12.89 16.23
CA GLY A 35 -17.39 -12.47 17.64
C GLY A 35 -17.18 -10.98 17.85
N ASP A 36 -16.96 -10.59 19.11
CA ASP A 36 -16.58 -9.23 19.51
C ASP A 36 -15.05 -9.09 19.67
N ASP A 37 -14.59 -7.91 20.10
CA ASP A 37 -13.16 -7.64 20.30
C ASP A 37 -12.55 -8.49 21.42
N ALA A 38 -13.33 -8.87 22.44
CA ALA A 38 -12.85 -9.72 23.52
C ALA A 38 -12.55 -11.13 23.00
N LEU A 39 -13.44 -11.70 22.18
CA LEU A 39 -13.19 -12.97 21.50
C LEU A 39 -12.11 -12.85 20.43
N LEU A 40 -11.95 -11.68 19.78
CA LEU A 40 -10.86 -11.45 18.83
C LEU A 40 -9.49 -11.38 19.53
N ALA A 41 -9.45 -10.97 20.79
CA ALA A 41 -8.25 -10.94 21.62
C ALA A 41 -7.86 -12.32 22.19
N ASP A 42 -8.75 -13.32 22.11
CA ASP A 42 -8.39 -14.71 22.46
C ASP A 42 -7.19 -15.16 21.61
N PRO A 43 -6.09 -15.64 22.24
CA PRO A 43 -4.87 -16.01 21.52
C PRO A 43 -5.09 -17.00 20.38
N ALA A 44 -5.91 -18.03 20.58
CA ALA A 44 -6.12 -19.06 19.58
C ALA A 44 -6.93 -18.52 18.38
N VAL A 45 -7.98 -17.74 18.65
CA VAL A 45 -8.77 -17.06 17.61
C VAL A 45 -7.91 -16.07 16.83
N ASN A 46 -7.15 -15.22 17.53
CA ASN A 46 -6.31 -14.18 16.93
C ASN A 46 -5.23 -14.77 16.02
N ILE A 47 -4.52 -15.80 16.51
CA ILE A 47 -3.50 -16.51 15.75
C ILE A 47 -4.11 -17.19 14.53
N ARG A 48 -5.25 -17.87 14.66
CA ARG A 48 -5.93 -18.53 13.54
C ARG A 48 -6.28 -17.54 12.43
N LEU A 49 -6.89 -16.41 12.77
CA LEU A 49 -7.27 -15.37 11.80
C LEU A 49 -6.04 -14.69 11.19
N GLY A 50 -5.03 -14.38 12.01
CA GLY A 50 -3.80 -13.77 11.53
C GLY A 50 -3.01 -14.69 10.59
N LEU A 51 -2.94 -15.99 10.87
CA LEU A 51 -2.33 -16.97 9.98
C LEU A 51 -3.11 -17.12 8.67
N GLN A 52 -4.44 -17.10 8.69
CA GLN A 52 -5.24 -17.11 7.46
C GLN A 52 -4.95 -15.88 6.59
N TYR A 53 -4.89 -14.69 7.21
CA TYR A 53 -4.60 -13.45 6.52
C TYR A 53 -3.15 -13.40 5.97
N LEU A 54 -2.18 -13.86 6.76
CA LEU A 54 -0.77 -13.98 6.38
C LEU A 54 -0.57 -14.99 5.24
N ALA A 55 -1.23 -16.15 5.31
CA ALA A 55 -1.13 -17.18 4.27
C ALA A 55 -1.63 -16.67 2.91
N LYS A 56 -2.69 -15.85 2.90
CA LYS A 56 -3.16 -15.22 1.65
C LYS A 56 -2.18 -14.15 1.16
N ALA A 57 -1.62 -13.33 2.05
CA ALA A 57 -0.57 -12.38 1.70
C ALA A 57 0.66 -13.08 1.07
N HIS A 58 1.03 -14.24 1.62
CA HIS A 58 2.16 -15.05 1.14
C HIS A 58 1.92 -15.60 -0.27
N ARG A 59 0.72 -16.13 -0.54
CA ARG A 59 0.33 -16.58 -1.89
C ARG A 59 0.32 -15.43 -2.89
N LEU A 60 -0.19 -14.26 -2.51
CA LEU A 60 -0.21 -13.07 -3.38
C LEU A 60 1.17 -12.46 -3.62
N ALA A 61 2.18 -12.90 -2.88
CA ALA A 61 3.56 -12.44 -2.97
C ALA A 61 4.47 -13.47 -3.65
N ASP A 62 3.91 -14.59 -4.15
CA ASP A 62 4.67 -15.70 -4.73
C ASP A 62 5.82 -16.18 -3.82
N GLY A 63 5.59 -16.12 -2.50
CA GLY A 63 6.57 -16.53 -1.51
C GLY A 63 7.59 -15.45 -1.09
N ASP A 64 7.62 -14.27 -1.73
CA ASP A 64 8.56 -13.21 -1.35
C ASP A 64 8.27 -12.67 0.05
N LEU A 65 9.27 -12.71 0.93
CA LEU A 65 9.12 -12.33 2.33
C LEU A 65 8.70 -10.87 2.50
N CYS A 66 9.44 -9.93 1.90
CA CYS A 66 9.14 -8.51 2.13
C CYS A 66 7.78 -8.12 1.56
N THR A 67 7.39 -8.68 0.40
CA THR A 67 6.09 -8.43 -0.23
C THR A 67 4.96 -9.04 0.57
N THR A 68 5.16 -10.25 1.11
CA THR A 68 4.23 -10.89 2.05
C THR A 68 3.97 -9.97 3.25
N LEU A 69 5.03 -9.48 3.89
CA LEU A 69 4.93 -8.65 5.08
C LEU A 69 4.32 -7.26 4.78
N MET A 70 4.64 -6.67 3.63
CA MET A 70 3.98 -5.45 3.16
C MET A 70 2.48 -5.67 3.00
N LYS A 71 2.06 -6.76 2.36
CA LYS A 71 0.65 -7.08 2.13
C LYS A 71 -0.08 -7.41 3.44
N TYR A 72 0.59 -8.08 4.38
CA TYR A 72 0.05 -8.32 5.71
C TYR A 72 -0.23 -6.99 6.43
N ARG A 73 0.79 -6.14 6.54
CA ARG A 73 0.69 -4.87 7.27
C ARG A 73 -0.20 -3.83 6.61
N ALA A 74 -0.12 -3.69 5.28
CA ALA A 74 -0.71 -2.58 4.54
C ALA A 74 -1.93 -2.97 3.69
N GLY A 75 -2.35 -4.23 3.75
CA GLY A 75 -3.47 -4.76 2.97
C GLY A 75 -3.02 -5.57 1.75
N HIS A 76 -3.78 -6.61 1.42
CA HIS A 76 -3.48 -7.55 0.32
C HIS A 76 -3.37 -6.87 -1.06
N SER A 77 -4.11 -5.78 -1.27
CA SER A 77 -4.09 -4.99 -2.51
C SER A 77 -2.90 -4.03 -2.62
N GLN A 78 -2.03 -3.94 -1.60
CA GLN A 78 -0.86 -3.08 -1.68
C GLN A 78 0.13 -3.59 -2.73
N THR A 79 0.61 -2.67 -3.56
CA THR A 79 1.54 -2.92 -4.67
C THR A 79 2.84 -2.13 -4.54
N ARG A 80 2.92 -1.16 -3.63
CA ARG A 80 4.09 -0.29 -3.44
C ARG A 80 4.58 -0.32 -2.00
N PHE A 81 5.91 -0.39 -1.85
CA PHE A 81 6.54 -0.29 -0.54
C PHE A 81 6.51 1.15 -0.03
N SER A 82 6.09 1.29 1.23
CA SER A 82 6.31 2.50 2.03
C SER A 82 7.56 2.35 2.87
N ALA A 83 8.12 3.45 3.40
CA ALA A 83 9.21 3.40 4.37
C ALA A 83 8.89 2.52 5.58
N ARG A 84 7.64 2.58 6.08
CA ARG A 84 7.18 1.71 7.16
C ARG A 84 7.18 0.23 6.78
N SER A 85 6.83 -0.10 5.53
CA SER A 85 6.85 -1.49 5.04
C SER A 85 8.28 -2.02 4.88
N VAL A 86 9.22 -1.16 4.44
CA VAL A 86 10.65 -1.51 4.37
C VAL A 86 11.20 -1.78 5.76
N GLU A 87 10.93 -0.89 6.72
CA GLU A 87 11.38 -1.04 8.10
C GLU A 87 10.79 -2.29 8.77
N TYR A 88 9.51 -2.54 8.53
CA TYR A 88 8.84 -3.75 8.99
C TYR A 88 9.52 -5.02 8.42
N CYS A 89 9.89 -5.03 7.13
CA CYS A 89 10.63 -6.15 6.57
C CYS A 89 12.01 -6.31 7.22
N LYS A 90 12.76 -5.22 7.43
CA LYS A 90 14.08 -5.28 8.10
C LYS A 90 14.00 -5.90 9.49
N ARG A 91 13.03 -5.48 10.30
CA ARG A 91 12.78 -6.06 11.63
C ARG A 91 12.49 -7.56 11.56
N ALA A 92 11.62 -7.99 10.64
CA ALA A 92 11.28 -9.39 10.49
C ALA A 92 12.47 -10.24 10.04
N ARG A 93 13.25 -9.76 9.08
CA ARG A 93 14.47 -10.42 8.63
C ARG A 93 15.47 -10.62 9.77
N LYS A 94 15.66 -9.59 10.61
CA LYS A 94 16.54 -9.65 11.78
C LYS A 94 16.08 -10.74 12.76
N ILE A 95 14.80 -10.78 13.08
CA ILE A 95 14.23 -11.80 13.98
C ILE A 95 14.43 -13.21 13.41
N LEU A 96 14.08 -13.41 12.13
CA LEU A 96 14.23 -14.69 11.46
C LEU A 96 15.69 -15.15 11.41
N SER A 97 16.62 -14.25 11.07
CA SER A 97 18.05 -14.58 11.04
C SER A 97 18.59 -14.91 12.42
N SER A 98 18.18 -14.18 13.46
CA SER A 98 18.61 -14.45 14.84
C SER A 98 18.07 -15.78 15.37
N ALA A 99 16.92 -16.23 14.87
CA ALA A 99 16.34 -17.52 15.19
C ALA A 99 16.89 -18.68 14.31
N GLY A 100 17.88 -18.42 13.46
CA GLY A 100 18.53 -19.45 12.64
C GLY A 100 17.80 -19.82 11.35
N TYR A 101 16.74 -19.09 10.97
CA TYR A 101 16.04 -19.33 9.71
C TYR A 101 16.81 -18.74 8.53
N ARG A 102 16.83 -19.48 7.41
CA ARG A 102 17.38 -18.96 6.15
C ARG A 102 16.46 -17.88 5.58
N VAL A 103 16.95 -16.65 5.51
CA VAL A 103 16.22 -15.51 4.95
C VAL A 103 16.66 -15.26 3.51
N THR A 104 15.76 -15.46 2.56
CA THR A 104 15.99 -15.21 1.12
C THR A 104 15.41 -13.87 0.67
N GLY A 105 15.68 -13.48 -0.58
CA GLY A 105 15.18 -12.23 -1.17
C GLY A 105 15.93 -10.97 -0.68
N GLY A 106 15.75 -9.88 -1.43
CA GLY A 106 16.33 -8.57 -1.12
C GLY A 106 15.41 -7.71 -0.27
N ILE A 107 15.98 -6.69 0.38
CA ILE A 107 15.19 -5.61 0.98
C ILE A 107 14.82 -4.65 -0.15
N PRO A 108 13.53 -4.28 -0.30
CA PRO A 108 13.12 -3.34 -1.33
C PRO A 108 13.73 -1.97 -1.08
N THR A 109 14.41 -1.44 -2.10
CA THR A 109 14.88 -0.06 -2.12
C THR A 109 13.70 0.83 -2.46
N LEU A 110 13.42 1.83 -1.61
CA LEU A 110 12.53 2.90 -2.03
C LEU A 110 13.24 3.64 -3.15
N ALA A 111 12.65 3.65 -4.35
CA ALA A 111 13.09 4.60 -5.34
C ALA A 111 13.06 6.00 -4.68
N PRO A 112 14.07 6.85 -4.90
CA PRO A 112 13.90 8.27 -4.59
C PRO A 112 12.58 8.71 -5.22
N ALA A 113 11.89 9.65 -4.60
CA ALA A 113 10.73 10.28 -5.23
C ALA A 113 11.23 10.95 -6.51
N SER A 114 11.36 10.19 -7.59
CA SER A 114 11.73 10.70 -8.89
C SER A 114 10.63 11.69 -9.20
N ALA A 115 11.05 12.92 -9.43
CA ALA A 115 10.26 13.99 -10.02
C ALA A 115 9.92 13.60 -11.46
N ASP A 116 9.32 12.43 -11.68
CA ASP A 116 8.68 12.10 -12.93
C ASP A 116 7.30 12.77 -12.90
N PRO A 117 7.01 13.65 -13.88
CA PRO A 117 5.69 14.20 -14.01
C PRO A 117 4.76 13.00 -14.17
N SER A 118 3.72 12.92 -13.33
CA SER A 118 2.59 12.01 -13.58
C SER A 118 2.31 11.99 -15.08
N PRO A 119 2.21 10.81 -15.74
CA PRO A 119 1.86 10.77 -17.15
C PRO A 119 0.61 11.63 -17.30
N LYS A 120 0.73 12.73 -18.07
CA LYS A 120 -0.43 13.57 -18.39
C LYS A 120 -1.45 12.59 -18.93
N ALA A 121 -2.58 12.45 -18.22
CA ALA A 121 -3.71 11.72 -18.75
C ALA A 121 -3.94 12.26 -20.17
N PRO A 122 -4.15 11.39 -21.17
CA PRO A 122 -4.40 11.87 -22.52
C PRO A 122 -5.54 12.88 -22.46
N ALA A 123 -5.34 14.04 -23.08
CA ALA A 123 -6.38 15.05 -23.20
C ALA A 123 -7.63 14.34 -23.73
N ARG A 124 -8.72 14.35 -22.94
CA ARG A 124 -10.02 13.94 -23.47
C ARG A 124 -10.47 15.09 -24.35
N ALA A 125 -10.61 14.83 -25.64
CA ALA A 125 -11.26 15.75 -26.55
C ALA A 125 -12.63 16.12 -25.97
N GLY A 126 -12.83 17.40 -25.65
CA GLY A 126 -14.16 17.90 -25.35
C GLY A 126 -15.03 17.83 -26.60
N PRO A 127 -16.37 17.86 -26.48
CA PRO A 127 -17.31 17.81 -27.61
C PRO A 127 -17.21 18.99 -28.60
N ASP A 128 -16.23 19.89 -28.42
CA ASP A 128 -16.05 21.17 -29.12
C ASP A 128 -14.61 21.34 -29.66
N GLY A 129 -13.83 20.25 -29.79
CA GLY A 129 -12.50 20.27 -30.42
C GLY A 129 -11.40 21.06 -29.69
N THR A 130 -11.66 21.58 -28.48
CA THR A 130 -10.68 22.32 -27.68
C THR A 130 -9.95 21.40 -26.69
N ASP A 131 -8.62 21.35 -26.81
CA ASP A 131 -7.75 20.68 -25.83
C ASP A 131 -7.86 21.40 -24.48
N ARG A 132 -8.29 20.64 -23.47
CA ARG A 132 -8.49 21.13 -22.10
C ARG A 132 -7.56 20.39 -21.16
N ASN A 133 -6.71 21.11 -20.43
CA ASN A 133 -5.87 20.52 -19.39
C ASN A 133 -6.53 20.66 -18.02
N CYS A 134 -6.31 19.68 -17.15
CA CYS A 134 -6.75 19.76 -15.77
C CYS A 134 -5.86 20.75 -14.99
N VAL A 135 -6.45 21.84 -14.48
CA VAL A 135 -5.74 22.89 -13.73
C VAL A 135 -5.76 22.63 -12.23
N SER A 136 -6.82 22.01 -11.71
CA SER A 136 -6.95 21.68 -10.29
C SER A 136 -7.54 20.28 -10.11
N ARG A 137 -7.03 19.55 -9.11
CA ARG A 137 -7.46 18.17 -8.81
C ARG A 137 -7.90 18.07 -7.36
N SER A 138 -8.98 17.34 -7.11
CA SER A 138 -9.38 16.93 -5.76
C SER A 138 -8.75 15.58 -5.47
N PHE A 139 -8.39 15.40 -4.20
CA PHE A 139 -7.93 14.13 -3.68
C PHE A 139 -9.07 13.57 -2.83
N GLU A 140 -9.69 12.51 -3.30
CA GLU A 140 -10.68 11.75 -2.55
C GLU A 140 -10.11 10.37 -2.26
N SER A 141 -10.26 9.91 -1.02
CA SER A 141 -9.89 8.55 -0.64
C SER A 141 -10.83 7.55 -1.34
N GLY A 142 -10.30 6.75 -2.27
CA GLY A 142 -11.05 5.76 -3.03
C GLY A 142 -10.31 5.21 -4.25
N PRO A 143 -10.91 4.28 -5.03
CA PRO A 143 -10.28 3.63 -6.18
C PRO A 143 -9.97 4.58 -7.35
N ARG A 144 -10.43 5.83 -7.29
CA ARG A 144 -10.04 6.92 -8.19
C ARG A 144 -9.36 8.01 -7.40
N PHE A 145 -8.04 7.89 -7.29
CA PHE A 145 -7.18 8.73 -6.46
C PHE A 145 -7.15 10.22 -6.84
N ARG A 146 -7.58 10.60 -8.05
CA ARG A 146 -7.54 11.98 -8.55
C ARG A 146 -8.67 12.25 -9.52
N HIS A 147 -9.56 13.17 -9.19
CA HIS A 147 -10.52 13.74 -10.12
C HIS A 147 -10.12 15.16 -10.49
N CYS A 148 -10.36 15.55 -11.75
CA CYS A 148 -10.14 16.92 -12.17
C CYS A 148 -11.33 17.78 -11.74
N ILE A 149 -11.08 18.84 -10.96
CA ILE A 149 -12.13 19.78 -10.52
C ILE A 149 -12.34 20.86 -11.59
N THR A 150 -11.25 21.40 -12.14
CA THR A 150 -11.30 22.51 -13.09
C THR A 150 -10.42 22.24 -14.30
N PHE A 151 -10.98 22.42 -15.49
CA PHE A 151 -10.27 22.35 -16.76
C PHE A 151 -9.98 23.75 -17.31
N GLY A 152 -8.73 24.02 -17.66
CA GLY A 152 -8.29 25.26 -18.29
C GLY A 152 -8.09 25.10 -19.79
N LYS A 153 -8.31 26.17 -20.55
CA LYS A 153 -8.04 26.21 -21.99
C LYS A 153 -6.53 26.21 -22.23
N ILE A 154 -6.05 25.37 -23.15
CA ILE A 154 -4.66 25.41 -23.60
C ILE A 154 -4.60 26.31 -24.83
N THR A 155 -3.87 27.43 -24.74
CA THR A 155 -3.49 28.21 -25.93
C THR A 155 -2.15 27.70 -26.40
N VAL A 156 -2.13 26.90 -27.47
CA VAL A 156 -0.87 26.40 -28.06
C VAL A 156 -0.24 27.52 -28.88
N THR A 157 0.67 28.28 -28.28
CA THR A 157 1.49 29.25 -29.03
C THR A 157 2.53 28.47 -29.81
N ARG A 158 2.31 28.29 -31.13
CA ARG A 158 3.27 27.63 -32.02
C ARG A 158 4.51 28.53 -32.17
N LEU A 159 5.61 28.16 -31.52
CA LEU A 159 6.92 28.76 -31.74
C LEU A 159 7.31 28.56 -33.22
N LYS A 160 7.41 29.65 -33.99
CA LYS A 160 7.99 29.63 -35.33
C LYS A 160 9.49 29.38 -35.20
N VAL A 161 9.94 28.21 -35.64
CA VAL A 161 11.36 27.94 -35.87
C VAL A 161 11.69 28.51 -37.25
N THR A 162 12.53 29.54 -37.31
CA THR A 162 13.12 30.03 -38.57
C THR A 162 14.29 29.12 -38.95
N PRO A 163 14.40 28.69 -40.23
CA PRO A 163 15.54 27.88 -40.66
C PRO A 163 16.81 28.75 -40.76
N ALA A 164 17.94 28.19 -40.36
CA ALA A 164 19.26 28.79 -40.53
C ALA A 164 19.71 28.64 -42.00
N GLU A 165 20.13 29.75 -42.62
CA GLU A 165 20.83 29.75 -43.91
C GLU A 165 22.30 29.34 -43.75
N GLN A 166 22.84 28.81 -44.85
CA GLN A 166 24.15 28.16 -45.01
C GLN A 166 25.34 29.12 -44.92
#